data_AF-A0A2M7HWN8-F1
#
_entry.id   AF-A0A2M7HWN8-F1
#
_cell.length_a   1.000
_cell.length_b   1.000
_cell.length_c   1.000
_cell.angle_alpha   90.00
_cell.angle_beta   90.00
_cell.angle_gamma   90.00
#
_symmetry.space_group_name_H-M   'P 1'
#
loop_
_entity.id
_entity.type
_entity.pdbx_description
1 polymer ?
#
loop_
_entity_poly.entity_id
_entity_poly.type
_entity_poly.pdbx_seq_one_letter_code
_entity_poly.pdbx_strand_id
1 'polypeptide(L)'
;MLEKGFELPEIEAVLNDCESLGFINDSRYAELLVRSHISRGHGAIRIRQAIAQKGLSKECIETAIVNSGCDWFELAKDRAIKKYGNPKVTEVKGSKALELLTKEKAKRVRFLLGQGFSYEQVIYALDYDPSDDFDN
;
A
#
# COMPACT_ATOMS: atom_id res chain seq x y z
N MET A 1 -12.24 -35.49 7.28
CA MET A 1 -11.01 -35.21 6.51
C MET A 1 -11.17 -33.80 5.96
N LEU A 2 -10.32 -32.88 6.40
CA LEU A 2 -10.33 -31.45 6.07
C LEU A 2 -9.87 -31.22 4.64
N GLU A 3 -10.66 -30.56 3.78
CA GLU A 3 -10.12 -29.89 2.60
C GLU A 3 -10.71 -28.49 2.44
N LYS A 4 -9.78 -27.54 2.29
CA LYS A 4 -9.93 -26.09 2.39
C LYS A 4 -10.48 -25.52 1.08
N GLY A 5 -11.58 -24.77 1.15
CA GLY A 5 -12.00 -23.83 0.11
C GLY A 5 -12.18 -22.46 0.74
N PHE A 6 -11.13 -21.63 0.75
CA PHE A 6 -11.24 -20.20 1.07
C PHE A 6 -11.90 -19.52 -0.14
N GLU A 7 -13.22 -19.59 -0.22
CA GLU A 7 -13.96 -18.78 -1.17
C GLU A 7 -14.02 -17.33 -0.68
N LEU A 8 -13.84 -16.40 -1.62
CA LEU A 8 -13.79 -14.96 -1.41
C LEU A 8 -15.15 -14.20 -1.30
N PRO A 9 -16.36 -14.80 -1.11
CA PRO A 9 -17.59 -14.00 -1.01
C PRO A 9 -17.93 -13.52 0.42
N GLU A 10 -17.14 -13.87 1.44
CA GLU A 10 -17.50 -13.61 2.84
C GLU A 10 -17.21 -12.17 3.33
N ILE A 11 -16.54 -11.32 2.53
CA ILE A 11 -16.21 -9.95 2.94
C ILE A 11 -17.37 -8.98 2.69
N GLU A 12 -18.22 -9.23 1.69
CA GLU A 12 -19.36 -8.36 1.37
C GLU A 12 -20.59 -8.64 2.24
N ALA A 13 -20.80 -9.90 2.67
CA ALA A 13 -21.93 -10.26 3.53
C ALA A 13 -21.77 -9.74 4.97
N VAL A 14 -20.54 -9.61 5.46
CA VAL A 14 -20.26 -9.11 6.82
C VAL A 14 -20.49 -7.58 6.95
N LEU A 15 -20.64 -6.87 5.83
CA LEU A 15 -20.82 -5.41 5.83
C LEU A 15 -22.26 -4.94 6.07
N ASN A 16 -23.26 -5.80 5.83
CA ASN A 16 -24.66 -5.40 5.88
C ASN A 16 -25.34 -5.58 7.25
N ASP A 17 -24.80 -6.38 8.17
CA ASP A 17 -25.48 -6.72 9.44
C ASP A 17 -25.23 -5.71 10.58
N CYS A 18 -24.68 -4.55 10.26
CA CYS A 18 -23.91 -3.75 11.20
C CYS A 18 -24.49 -2.34 11.51
N GLU A 19 -25.71 -2.04 11.06
CA GLU A 19 -26.33 -0.72 11.17
C GLU A 19 -26.92 -0.36 12.55
N SER A 20 -27.18 -1.32 13.45
CA SER A 20 -28.03 -1.05 14.62
C SER A 20 -27.35 -0.37 15.83
N LEU A 21 -26.05 -0.07 15.80
CA LEU A 21 -25.29 0.50 16.94
C LEU A 21 -24.42 1.74 16.63
N GLY A 22 -24.49 2.27 15.40
CA GLY A 22 -24.25 3.67 15.01
C GLY A 22 -22.91 4.40 15.27
N PHE A 23 -22.07 4.00 16.24
CA PHE A 23 -20.82 4.72 16.57
C PHE A 23 -19.59 3.82 16.66
N ILE A 24 -19.78 2.55 17.01
CA ILE A 24 -18.69 1.56 17.00
C ILE A 24 -18.46 1.03 15.58
N ASN A 25 -19.46 1.14 14.70
CA ASN A 25 -19.39 0.52 13.39
C ASN A 25 -18.43 1.23 12.46
N ASP A 26 -18.62 2.53 12.26
CA ASP A 26 -17.84 3.32 11.30
C ASP A 26 -16.35 3.31 11.63
N SER A 27 -16.00 3.42 12.91
CA SER A 27 -14.60 3.35 13.36
C SER A 27 -13.98 1.97 13.12
N ARG A 28 -14.66 0.88 13.54
CA ARG A 28 -14.15 -0.49 13.31
C ARG A 28 -14.10 -0.85 11.82
N TYR A 29 -15.07 -0.36 11.06
CA TYR A 29 -15.15 -0.58 9.63
C TYR A 29 -14.02 0.17 8.91
N ALA A 30 -13.77 1.43 9.26
CA ALA A 30 -12.64 2.20 8.75
C ALA A 30 -11.31 1.49 9.06
N GLU A 31 -11.10 1.01 10.29
CA GLU A 31 -9.90 0.24 10.66
C GLU A 31 -9.74 -1.06 9.85
N LEU A 32 -10.82 -1.80 9.65
CA LEU A 32 -10.81 -3.02 8.83
C LEU A 32 -10.42 -2.72 7.38
N LEU A 33 -10.99 -1.67 6.81
CA LEU A 33 -10.66 -1.23 5.45
C LEU A 33 -9.22 -0.77 5.35
N VAL A 34 -8.74 0.07 6.28
CA VAL A 34 -7.34 0.53 6.30
C VAL A 34 -6.40 -0.67 6.35
N ARG A 35 -6.64 -1.62 7.26
CA ARG A 35 -5.83 -2.85 7.39
C ARG A 35 -5.84 -3.70 6.11
N SER A 36 -7.00 -3.85 5.48
CA SER A 36 -7.17 -4.58 4.21
C SER A 36 -6.43 -3.90 3.05
N HIS A 37 -6.36 -2.57 3.04
CA HIS A 37 -5.59 -1.83 2.05
C HIS A 37 -4.08 -1.87 2.31
N ILE A 38 -3.65 -1.82 3.58
CA ILE A 38 -2.24 -1.95 3.97
C ILE A 38 -1.71 -3.32 3.56
N SER A 39 -2.45 -4.41 3.80
CA SER A 39 -2.02 -5.76 3.40
C SER A 39 -1.86 -5.92 1.88
N ARG A 40 -2.57 -5.10 1.09
CA ARG A 40 -2.44 -5.02 -0.38
C ARG A 40 -1.31 -4.09 -0.84
N GLY A 41 -0.65 -3.38 0.07
CA GLY A 41 0.44 -2.44 -0.22
C GLY A 41 -0.03 -1.12 -0.81
N HIS A 42 -1.18 -0.62 -0.36
CA HIS A 42 -1.66 0.72 -0.73
C HIS A 42 -1.16 1.77 0.27
N GLY A 43 -0.73 2.92 -0.23
CA GLY A 43 -0.36 4.07 0.59
C GLY A 43 -1.59 4.87 1.06
N ALA A 44 -1.40 5.67 2.10
CA ALA A 44 -2.46 6.41 2.78
C ALA A 44 -3.35 7.26 1.84
N ILE A 45 -2.79 7.85 0.77
CA ILE A 45 -3.56 8.67 -0.18
C ILE A 45 -4.64 7.83 -0.88
N ARG A 46 -4.27 6.65 -1.36
CA ARG A 46 -5.19 5.73 -2.04
C ARG A 46 -6.19 5.14 -1.07
N ILE A 47 -5.79 4.90 0.18
CA ILE A 47 -6.67 4.44 1.25
C ILE A 47 -7.77 5.46 1.52
N ARG A 48 -7.41 6.73 1.75
CA ARG A 48 -8.40 7.81 1.95
C ARG A 48 -9.41 7.88 0.80
N GLN A 49 -8.91 7.88 -0.44
CA GLN A 49 -9.77 7.98 -1.62
C GLN A 49 -10.73 6.78 -1.75
N ALA A 50 -10.26 5.57 -1.49
CA ALA A 50 -11.07 4.37 -1.57
C ALA A 50 -12.14 4.30 -0.47
N ILE A 51 -11.80 4.75 0.74
CA ILE A 51 -12.69 4.68 1.90
C ILE A 51 -13.68 5.85 1.91
N ALA A 52 -13.30 7.05 1.43
CA ALA A 52 -14.19 8.20 1.35
C ALA A 52 -15.44 7.96 0.48
N GLN A 53 -15.34 7.07 -0.51
CA GLN A 53 -16.49 6.69 -1.36
C GLN A 53 -17.54 5.82 -0.63
N LYS A 54 -17.23 5.31 0.56
CA LYS A 54 -18.09 4.41 1.35
C LYS A 54 -18.93 5.14 2.41
N GLY A 55 -18.98 6.47 2.38
CA GLY A 55 -19.82 7.28 3.28
C GLY A 55 -19.23 7.54 4.68
N LEU A 56 -18.00 7.10 4.95
CA LEU A 56 -17.32 7.34 6.22
C LEU A 56 -16.86 8.80 6.36
N SER A 57 -16.96 9.35 7.57
CA SER A 57 -16.48 10.71 7.84
C SER A 57 -14.96 10.80 7.67
N LYS A 58 -14.48 11.98 7.26
CA LYS A 58 -13.04 12.24 7.12
C LYS A 58 -12.29 11.99 8.42
N GLU A 59 -12.88 12.37 9.55
CA GLU A 59 -12.31 12.19 10.88
C GLU A 59 -12.11 10.71 11.20
N CYS A 60 -13.12 9.86 10.98
CA CYS A 60 -12.99 8.42 11.20
C CYS A 60 -11.89 7.79 10.33
N ILE A 61 -11.76 8.23 9.08
CA ILE A 61 -10.72 7.74 8.16
C ILE A 61 -9.33 8.13 8.66
N GLU A 62 -9.11 9.40 9.02
CA GLU A 62 -7.81 9.85 9.51
C GLU A 62 -7.45 9.18 10.83
N THR A 63 -8.40 9.03 11.76
CA THR A 63 -8.18 8.29 13.01
C THR A 63 -7.78 6.84 12.74
N ALA A 64 -8.45 6.14 11.82
CA ALA A 64 -8.11 4.77 11.48
C ALA A 64 -6.72 4.65 10.80
N ILE A 65 -6.35 5.61 9.95
CA ILE A 65 -5.02 5.66 9.33
C ILE A 65 -3.94 5.90 10.38
N VAL A 66 -4.14 6.85 11.30
CA VAL A 66 -3.19 7.13 12.38
C VAL A 66 -3.05 5.94 13.33
N ASN A 67 -4.18 5.36 13.77
CA ASN A 67 -4.20 4.22 14.69
C ASN A 67 -3.63 2.94 14.07
N SER A 68 -3.52 2.85 12.74
CA SER A 68 -2.89 1.71 12.09
C SER A 68 -1.42 1.54 12.47
N GLY A 69 -0.74 2.62 12.90
CA GLY A 69 0.68 2.60 13.24
C GLY A 69 1.59 2.17 12.07
N CYS A 70 1.08 2.23 10.84
CA CYS A 70 1.78 1.73 9.68
C CYS A 70 2.96 2.64 9.32
N ASP A 71 4.14 2.03 9.19
CA ASP A 71 5.27 2.69 8.56
C ASP A 71 5.08 2.68 7.04
N TRP A 72 4.67 3.82 6.51
CA TRP A 72 4.41 4.00 5.09
C TRP A 72 5.67 3.96 4.23
N PHE A 73 6.84 4.26 4.80
CA PHE A 73 8.13 4.20 4.09
C PHE A 73 8.50 2.74 3.87
N GLU A 74 8.45 1.93 4.94
CA GLU A 74 8.69 0.49 4.87
C GLU A 74 7.67 -0.21 3.97
N LEU A 75 6.39 0.17 4.05
CA LEU A 75 5.36 -0.39 3.16
C LEU A 75 5.63 -0.07 1.68
N ALA A 76 6.11 1.13 1.37
CA ALA A 76 6.47 1.52 0.00
C ALA A 76 7.67 0.71 -0.51
N LYS A 77 8.69 0.51 0.34
CA LYS A 77 9.86 -0.33 0.06
C LYS A 77 9.44 -1.76 -0.23
N ASP A 78 8.68 -2.39 0.67
CA ASP A 78 8.16 -3.74 0.50
C ASP A 78 7.36 -3.90 -0.80
N ARG A 79 6.54 -2.89 -1.12
CA ARG A 79 5.74 -2.88 -2.35
C ARG A 79 6.62 -2.80 -3.60
N ALA A 80 7.72 -2.06 -3.55
CA ALA A 80 8.70 -1.99 -4.63
C ALA A 80 9.46 -3.31 -4.78
N ILE A 81 9.95 -3.90 -3.68
CA ILE A 81 10.66 -5.19 -3.66
C ILE A 81 9.78 -6.28 -4.26
N LYS A 82 8.54 -6.43 -3.77
CA LYS A 82 7.60 -7.47 -4.25
C LYS A 82 7.32 -7.39 -5.75
N LYS A 83 7.39 -6.19 -6.34
CA LYS A 83 7.11 -6.00 -7.77
C LYS A 83 8.34 -6.08 -8.67
N TYR A 84 9.49 -5.57 -8.21
CA TYR A 84 10.67 -5.35 -9.06
C TYR A 84 11.90 -6.16 -8.62
N GLY A 85 11.85 -6.86 -7.49
CA GLY A 85 13.00 -7.55 -6.89
C GLY A 85 13.92 -6.58 -6.18
N ASN A 86 14.75 -5.84 -6.94
CA ASN A 86 15.56 -4.74 -6.40
C ASN A 86 14.83 -3.40 -6.64
N PRO A 87 14.50 -2.62 -5.60
CA PRO A 87 13.87 -1.32 -5.75
C PRO A 87 14.77 -0.27 -6.41
N LYS A 88 16.08 -0.32 -6.12
CA LYS A 88 17.08 0.54 -6.74
C LYS A 88 17.27 0.19 -8.21
N VAL A 89 17.47 1.22 -9.02
CA VAL A 89 17.76 1.06 -10.44
C VAL A 89 19.23 1.40 -10.64
N THR A 90 20.09 0.40 -10.81
CA THR A 90 21.56 0.57 -10.85
C THR A 90 22.21 0.12 -12.16
N GLU A 91 21.55 -0.72 -12.96
CA GLU A 91 22.21 -1.37 -14.09
C GLU A 91 21.48 -1.19 -15.43
N VAL A 92 22.17 -0.59 -16.40
CA VAL A 92 21.87 -0.70 -17.83
C VAL A 92 23.18 -0.50 -18.61
N LYS A 93 23.44 -1.31 -19.66
CA LYS A 93 24.69 -1.26 -20.44
C LYS A 93 24.54 -0.47 -21.77
N GLY A 94 25.57 0.28 -22.16
CA GLY A 94 25.68 0.95 -23.47
C GLY A 94 25.34 2.45 -23.48
N SER A 95 25.54 3.14 -24.61
CA SER A 95 25.30 4.60 -24.75
C SER A 95 23.84 5.02 -24.58
N LYS A 96 22.88 4.08 -24.70
CA LYS A 96 21.45 4.28 -24.39
C LYS A 96 21.10 4.00 -22.92
N ALA A 97 22.07 3.61 -22.08
CA ALA A 97 21.84 3.18 -20.71
C ALA A 97 21.19 4.27 -19.84
N LEU A 98 21.67 5.51 -19.92
CA LEU A 98 21.16 6.60 -19.09
C LEU A 98 19.67 6.91 -19.38
N GLU A 99 19.28 6.88 -20.65
CA GLU A 99 17.90 7.10 -21.06
C GLU A 99 17.00 5.95 -20.57
N LEU A 100 17.45 4.70 -20.73
CA LEU A 100 16.72 3.52 -20.25
C LEU A 100 16.58 3.52 -18.72
N LEU A 101 17.63 3.91 -17.99
CA LEU A 101 17.62 4.05 -16.54
C LEU A 101 16.58 5.07 -16.08
N THR A 102 16.57 6.24 -16.73
CA THR A 102 15.63 7.33 -16.43
C THR A 102 14.19 6.89 -16.71
N LYS A 103 13.95 6.19 -17.83
CA LYS A 103 12.63 5.65 -18.19
C LYS A 103 12.14 4.63 -17.17
N GLU A 104 13.00 3.71 -16.74
CA GLU A 104 12.65 2.70 -15.74
C GLU A 104 12.41 3.33 -14.36
N LYS A 105 13.24 4.29 -13.92
CA LYS A 105 13.00 5.05 -12.68
C LYS A 105 11.65 5.76 -12.73
N ALA A 106 11.34 6.47 -13.83
CA ALA A 106 10.05 7.15 -14.00
C ALA A 106 8.85 6.19 -14.01
N LYS A 107 9.02 4.96 -14.51
CA LYS A 107 7.98 3.92 -14.47
C LYS A 107 7.74 3.44 -13.04
N ARG A 108 8.78 3.19 -12.25
CA ARG A 108 8.67 2.77 -10.84
C ARG A 108 8.06 3.86 -9.96
N VAL A 109 8.48 5.11 -10.15
CA VAL A 109 7.89 6.29 -9.48
C VAL A 109 6.39 6.38 -9.75
N ARG A 110 5.99 6.35 -11.03
CA ARG A 110 4.56 6.42 -11.41
C ARG A 110 3.74 5.28 -10.81
N PHE A 111 4.31 4.08 -10.77
CA PHE A 111 3.63 2.94 -10.16
C PHE A 111 3.36 3.19 -8.67
N LEU A 112 4.37 3.57 -7.88
CA LEU A 112 4.23 3.76 -6.43
C LEU A 112 3.33 4.97 -6.09
N LEU A 113 3.43 6.07 -6.85
CA LEU A 113 2.46 7.18 -6.72
C LEU A 113 1.03 6.70 -7.00
N GLY A 114 0.84 5.85 -8.01
CA GLY A 114 -0.46 5.23 -8.30
C GLY A 114 -0.96 4.26 -7.21
N GLN A 115 -0.06 3.73 -6.37
CA GLN A 115 -0.42 2.98 -5.17
C GLN A 115 -0.79 3.87 -3.99
N GLY A 116 -0.60 5.19 -4.08
CA GLY A 116 -1.01 6.15 -3.06
C GLY A 116 0.06 6.54 -2.05
N PHE A 117 1.34 6.29 -2.36
CA PHE A 117 2.47 6.74 -1.53
C PHE A 117 2.79 8.22 -1.82
N SER A 118 3.33 8.92 -0.83
CA SER A 118 3.85 10.29 -1.02
C SER A 118 5.15 10.26 -1.83
N TYR A 119 5.53 11.40 -2.41
CA TYR A 119 6.78 11.49 -3.16
C TYR A 119 8.01 11.08 -2.34
N GLU A 120 8.08 11.50 -1.08
CA GLU A 120 9.18 11.16 -0.16
C GLU A 120 9.28 9.65 0.10
N GLN A 121 8.14 8.98 0.33
CA GLN A 121 8.07 7.52 0.49
C GLN A 121 8.50 6.79 -0.78
N VAL A 122 8.15 7.33 -1.95
CA VAL A 122 8.58 6.77 -3.24
C VAL A 122 10.10 6.89 -3.42
N ILE A 123 10.69 8.03 -3.08
CA ILE A 123 12.15 8.20 -3.18
C ILE A 123 12.87 7.25 -2.23
N TYR A 124 12.46 7.21 -0.96
CA TYR A 124 13.00 6.27 0.02
C TYR A 124 12.96 4.81 -0.48
N ALA A 125 11.80 4.39 -0.98
CA ALA A 125 11.61 3.02 -1.47
C ALA A 125 12.50 2.69 -2.67
N LEU A 126 12.82 3.66 -3.55
CA LEU A 126 13.61 3.44 -4.76
C LEU A 126 15.11 3.67 -4.59
N ASP A 127 15.54 4.23 -3.46
CA ASP A 127 16.95 4.39 -3.15
C ASP A 127 17.51 3.21 -2.30
N TYR A 128 16.64 2.38 -1.73
CA TYR A 128 17.02 1.16 -0.99
C TYR A 128 17.61 0.07 -1.90
N ASP A 129 18.78 -0.45 -1.50
CA ASP A 129 19.42 -1.63 -2.10
C ASP A 129 19.36 -2.82 -1.12
N PRO A 130 18.71 -3.94 -1.47
CA PRO A 130 18.68 -5.11 -0.60
C PRO A 130 20.07 -5.71 -0.35
N SER A 131 21.05 -5.45 -1.23
CA SER A 131 22.44 -5.89 -1.02
C SER A 131 23.11 -5.23 0.17
N ASP A 132 22.69 -4.01 0.54
CA ASP A 132 23.32 -3.23 1.61
C ASP A 132 23.11 -3.88 3.00
N ASP A 133 22.07 -4.71 3.16
CA ASP A 133 21.76 -5.40 4.42
C ASP A 133 22.55 -6.71 4.63
N PHE A 134 23.27 -7.21 3.62
CA PHE A 134 24.04 -8.47 3.70
C PHE A 134 25.53 -8.28 4.07
N ASP A 135 25.99 -7.03 4.22
CA ASP A 135 27.40 -6.68 4.48
C ASP A 135 27.72 -6.42 5.97
N ASN A 136 26.91 -6.93 6.92
CA ASN A 136 27.15 -6.76 8.37
C ASN A 136 27.08 -8.08 9.16
#